data_AF-A0A2T2ZPT7-F1
#
_entry.id   AF-A0A2T2ZPT7-F1
#
_cell.length_a   1.000
_cell.length_b   1.000
_cell.length_c   1.000
_cell.angle_alpha   90.00
_cell.angle_beta   90.00
_cell.angle_gamma   90.00
#
_symmetry.space_group_name_H-M   'P 1'
#
loop_
_entity.id
_entity.type
_entity.pdbx_description
1 polymer ?
#
loop_
_entity_poly.entity_id
_entity_poly.type
_entity_poly.pdbx_seq_one_letter_code
_entity_poly.pdbx_strand_id
1 'polypeptide(L)'
;MPLIDITCSPRVSDESKRRLVEELPHIVSVAVACAAEPYDGCLQPGDVLVRCRSAEPGDRFDIDVLIEVKSKWFEDRAADRDRRAAHIRDEVARILPAGHLVGVYLSLPVAAWAQTDDD
;
A
#
# COMPACT_ATOMS: atom_id res chain seq x y z
N MET A 1 4.38 -4.41 10.62
CA MET A 1 4.83 -4.54 9.22
C MET A 1 3.66 -4.69 8.24
N PRO A 2 3.41 -3.70 7.37
CA PRO A 2 2.50 -3.82 6.23
C PRO A 2 3.09 -4.60 5.04
N LEU A 3 2.25 -5.37 4.35
CA LEU A 3 2.52 -5.92 3.02
C LEU A 3 1.71 -5.15 1.98
N ILE A 4 2.37 -4.72 0.91
CA ILE A 4 1.78 -3.92 -0.16
C ILE A 4 1.97 -4.67 -1.49
N ASP A 5 0.86 -5.07 -2.11
CA ASP A 5 0.87 -5.61 -3.47
C ASP A 5 0.20 -4.60 -4.41
N ILE A 6 0.92 -4.18 -5.45
CA ILE A 6 0.49 -3.19 -6.45
C ILE A 6 0.26 -3.93 -7.77
N THR A 7 -0.94 -3.82 -8.32
CA THR A 7 -1.24 -4.29 -9.68
C THR A 7 -1.54 -3.07 -10.56
N CYS A 8 -0.81 -2.92 -11.66
CA CYS A 8 -0.95 -1.80 -12.58
C CYS A 8 -1.47 -2.26 -13.95
N SER A 9 -2.38 -1.49 -14.55
CA SER A 9 -2.79 -1.68 -15.94
C SER A 9 -1.65 -1.33 -16.90
N PRO A 10 -1.71 -1.77 -18.17
CA PRO A 10 -0.74 -1.39 -19.19
C PRO A 10 -0.64 0.12 -19.46
N ARG A 11 -1.62 0.92 -19.01
CA ARG A 11 -1.62 2.39 -19.20
C ARG A 11 -0.67 3.11 -18.24
N VAL A 12 -0.32 2.47 -17.12
CA VAL A 12 0.56 3.07 -16.12
C VAL A 12 2.01 2.98 -16.60
N SER A 13 2.68 4.13 -16.71
CA SER A 13 4.07 4.20 -17.14
C SER A 13 5.03 3.56 -16.12
N ASP A 14 6.18 3.09 -16.58
CA ASP A 14 7.20 2.53 -15.69
C ASP A 14 7.75 3.57 -14.70
N GLU A 15 7.79 4.84 -15.09
CA GLU A 15 8.10 5.94 -14.16
C GLU A 15 7.07 6.06 -13.04
N SER A 16 5.78 5.97 -13.37
CA SER A 16 4.71 5.97 -12.37
C SER A 16 4.82 4.76 -11.45
N LYS A 17 5.07 3.55 -12.00
CA LYS A 17 5.28 2.33 -11.21
C LYS A 17 6.46 2.47 -10.24
N ARG A 18 7.59 3.02 -10.71
CA ARG A 18 8.76 3.27 -9.87
C ARG A 18 8.43 4.22 -8.73
N ARG A 19 7.76 5.33 -9.02
CA ARG A 19 7.31 6.28 -7.97
C ARG A 19 6.34 5.64 -6.98
N LEU A 20 5.40 4.81 -7.44
CA LEU A 20 4.51 4.06 -6.55
C LEU A 20 5.31 3.18 -5.59
N VAL A 21 6.29 2.43 -6.08
CA VAL A 21 7.15 1.56 -5.25
C VAL A 21 7.97 2.38 -4.24
N GLU A 22 8.47 3.55 -4.64
CA GLU A 22 9.26 4.45 -3.79
C GLU A 22 8.41 5.13 -2.70
N GLU A 23 7.20 5.61 -3.04
CA GLU A 23 6.39 6.47 -2.15
C GLU A 23 5.38 5.69 -1.29
N LEU A 24 4.85 4.55 -1.76
CA LEU A 24 3.83 3.79 -1.03
C LEU A 24 4.23 3.30 0.36
N PRO A 25 5.49 2.86 0.62
CA PRO A 25 5.88 2.46 1.97
C PRO A 25 5.59 3.54 3.02
N HIS A 26 5.94 4.79 2.71
CA HIS A 26 5.70 5.92 3.61
C HIS A 26 4.20 6.22 3.72
N ILE A 27 3.50 6.35 2.59
CA ILE A 27 2.07 6.66 2.54
C ILE A 27 1.25 5.65 3.35
N VAL A 28 1.52 4.36 3.17
CA VAL A 28 0.82 3.29 3.90
C VAL A 28 1.17 3.33 5.37
N SER A 29 2.44 3.55 5.74
CA SER A 29 2.86 3.60 7.14
C SER A 29 2.21 4.76 7.90
N VAL A 30 2.11 5.94 7.29
CA VAL A 30 1.32 7.06 7.81
C VAL A 30 -0.15 6.65 7.97
N ALA A 31 -0.74 6.07 6.92
CA ALA A 31 -2.15 5.74 6.91
C ALA A 31 -2.53 4.64 7.91
N VAL A 32 -1.65 3.69 8.22
CA VAL A 32 -1.94 2.57 9.14
C VAL A 32 -1.34 2.75 10.53
N ALA A 33 -0.60 3.82 10.80
CA ALA A 33 -0.07 4.14 12.12
C ALA A 33 -1.18 4.13 13.19
N CYS A 34 -0.90 3.53 14.35
CA CYS A 34 -1.83 3.46 15.46
C CYS A 34 -1.08 3.47 16.81
N ALA A 35 -1.79 3.43 17.94
CA ALA A 35 -1.15 3.55 19.25
C ALA A 35 -0.17 2.40 19.54
N ALA A 36 -0.50 1.18 19.10
CA ALA A 36 0.33 0.00 19.32
C ALA A 36 1.54 -0.10 18.37
N GLU A 37 1.42 0.49 17.19
CA GLU A 37 2.45 0.51 16.14
C GLU A 37 2.47 1.92 15.54
N PRO A 38 3.10 2.88 16.24
CA PRO A 38 3.27 4.23 15.72
C PRO A 38 4.24 4.23 14.54
N TYR A 39 4.16 5.26 13.71
CA TYR A 39 5.13 5.49 12.63
C TYR A 39 5.90 6.78 12.92
N ASP A 40 7.22 6.67 12.98
CA ASP A 40 8.15 7.77 13.30
C ASP A 40 8.65 8.53 12.06
N GLY A 41 8.23 8.12 10.87
CA GLY A 41 8.68 8.70 9.61
C GLY A 41 9.95 8.06 9.04
N CYS A 42 10.53 7.05 9.70
CA CYS A 42 11.82 6.47 9.32
C CYS A 42 11.70 4.96 9.08
N LEU A 43 11.49 4.57 7.82
CA LEU A 43 11.41 3.15 7.46
C LEU A 43 12.79 2.50 7.43
N GLN A 44 12.90 1.35 8.10
CA GLN A 44 14.04 0.45 8.08
C GLN A 44 13.79 -0.74 7.15
N PRO A 45 14.86 -1.47 6.75
CA PRO A 45 14.72 -2.75 6.07
C PRO A 45 13.75 -3.69 6.81
N GLY A 46 12.79 -4.24 6.07
CA GLY A 46 11.78 -5.16 6.63
C GLY A 46 10.56 -4.51 7.29
N ASP A 47 10.50 -3.17 7.43
CA ASP A 47 9.32 -2.50 8.02
C ASP A 47 8.08 -2.56 7.12
N VAL A 48 8.31 -2.58 5.80
CA VAL A 48 7.28 -2.68 4.76
C VAL A 48 7.82 -3.52 3.62
N LEU A 49 6.98 -4.41 3.07
CA LEU A 49 7.30 -5.17 1.87
C LEU A 49 6.41 -4.71 0.73
N VAL A 50 7.00 -4.29 -0.40
CA VAL A 50 6.28 -3.85 -1.60
C VAL A 50 6.55 -4.79 -2.76
N ARG A 51 5.48 -5.17 -3.48
CA ARG A 51 5.57 -5.88 -4.76
C ARG A 51 4.77 -5.10 -5.80
N CYS A 52 5.36 -4.89 -6.97
CA CYS A 52 4.68 -4.24 -8.08
C CYS A 52 4.66 -5.18 -9.29
N ARG A 53 3.46 -5.42 -9.82
CA ARG A 53 3.24 -6.25 -11.01
C ARG A 53 2.32 -5.54 -11.99
N SER A 54 2.41 -5.93 -13.25
CA SER A 54 1.41 -5.55 -14.27
C SER A 54 0.21 -6.50 -14.18
N ALA A 55 -0.95 -6.06 -14.65
CA ALA A 55 -2.09 -6.93 -14.91
C ALA A 55 -1.76 -7.91 -16.05
N GLU A 56 -2.20 -9.16 -15.91
CA GLU A 56 -1.95 -10.23 -16.89
C GLU A 56 -3.04 -10.28 -17.97
N PRO A 57 -2.79 -10.86 -19.15
CA PRO A 57 -3.76 -10.90 -20.25
C PRO A 57 -5.12 -11.55 -19.93
N GLY A 58 -5.18 -12.40 -18.90
CA GLY A 58 -6.42 -13.05 -18.44
C GLY A 58 -7.20 -12.26 -17.38
N ASP A 59 -6.64 -11.18 -16.86
CA ASP A 59 -7.24 -10.41 -15.78
C ASP A 59 -8.32 -9.48 -16.32
N ARG A 60 -9.49 -9.47 -15.65
CA ARG A 60 -10.45 -8.39 -15.80
C ARG A 60 -10.07 -7.26 -14.85
N PHE A 61 -9.25 -6.33 -15.36
CA PHE A 61 -8.71 -5.22 -14.58
C PHE A 61 -9.20 -3.88 -15.13
N ASP A 62 -10.43 -3.52 -14.76
CA ASP A 62 -11.16 -2.34 -15.28
C ASP A 62 -10.75 -1.01 -14.57
N ILE A 63 -9.67 -1.04 -13.77
CA ILE A 63 -9.04 0.13 -13.13
C ILE A 63 -7.58 0.23 -13.54
N ASP A 64 -6.90 1.33 -13.21
CA ASP A 64 -5.51 1.53 -13.61
C ASP A 64 -4.51 1.05 -12.57
N VAL A 65 -4.81 1.23 -11.28
CA VAL A 65 -3.95 0.80 -10.18
C VAL A 65 -4.79 0.21 -9.06
N LEU A 66 -4.45 -1.00 -8.63
CA LEU A 66 -4.96 -1.64 -7.42
C LEU A 66 -3.82 -1.73 -6.41
N ILE A 67 -4.08 -1.27 -5.19
CA ILE A 67 -3.16 -1.41 -4.07
C ILE A 67 -3.84 -2.27 -3.01
N GLU A 68 -3.31 -3.46 -2.80
CA GLU A 68 -3.70 -4.33 -1.70
C GLU A 68 -2.77 -4.09 -0.53
N VAL A 69 -3.32 -3.69 0.61
CA VAL A 69 -2.57 -3.49 1.84
C VAL A 69 -3.02 -4.52 2.87
N LYS A 70 -2.06 -5.24 3.44
CA LYS A 70 -2.28 -6.11 4.59
C LYS A 70 -1.49 -5.54 5.75
N SER A 71 -2.19 -5.10 6.81
CA SER A 71 -1.55 -4.59 8.02
C SER A 71 -2.16 -5.27 9.24
N LYS A 72 -1.39 -5.48 10.30
CA LYS A 72 -1.86 -6.21 11.48
C LYS A 72 -3.10 -5.55 12.08
N TRP A 73 -4.06 -6.34 12.54
CA TRP A 73 -5.24 -5.82 13.21
C TRP A 73 -4.91 -5.20 14.57
N PHE A 74 -5.42 -3.99 14.79
CA PHE A 74 -5.58 -3.35 16.10
C PHE A 74 -6.92 -2.61 16.10
N GLU A 75 -7.54 -2.48 17.27
CA GLU A 75 -8.89 -1.91 17.39
C GLU A 75 -8.98 -0.48 16.86
N ASP A 76 -8.04 0.39 17.25
CA ASP A 76 -7.97 1.79 16.84
C ASP A 76 -7.64 1.98 15.35
N ARG A 77 -6.79 1.11 14.79
CA ARG A 77 -6.50 1.04 13.34
C ARG A 77 -7.72 0.59 12.55
N ALA A 78 -8.50 -0.33 13.09
CA ALA A 78 -9.66 -0.90 12.42
C ALA A 78 -10.90 0.01 12.46
N ALA A 79 -11.00 0.86 13.49
CA ALA A 79 -12.14 1.75 13.72
C ALA A 79 -12.38 2.74 12.56
N ASP A 80 -11.32 3.18 11.88
CA ASP A 80 -11.39 4.16 10.78
C ASP A 80 -10.74 3.66 9.49
N ARG A 81 -10.76 2.34 9.25
CA ARG A 81 -10.14 1.69 8.08
C ARG A 81 -10.56 2.29 6.73
N ASP A 82 -11.82 2.69 6.58
CA ASP A 82 -12.32 3.26 5.31
C ASP A 82 -11.68 4.62 5.03
N ARG A 83 -11.49 5.44 6.08
CA ARG A 83 -10.78 6.72 6.00
C ARG A 83 -9.32 6.51 5.64
N ARG A 84 -8.66 5.49 6.21
CA ARG A 84 -7.26 5.14 5.92
C ARG A 84 -7.08 4.65 4.49
N ALA A 85 -7.99 3.80 4.00
CA ALA A 85 -7.98 3.35 2.61
C ALA A 85 -8.18 4.52 1.64
N ALA A 86 -9.12 5.43 1.94
CA ALA A 86 -9.34 6.64 1.16
C ALA A 86 -8.10 7.56 1.15
N HIS A 87 -7.43 7.73 2.29
CA HIS A 87 -6.20 8.49 2.38
C HIS A 87 -5.09 7.92 1.48
N ILE A 88 -4.85 6.61 1.51
CA ILE A 88 -3.87 5.96 0.63
C ILE A 88 -4.24 6.19 -0.84
N ARG A 89 -5.51 6.01 -1.20
CA ARG A 89 -6.01 6.22 -2.56
C ARG A 89 -5.75 7.65 -3.03
N ASP A 90 -6.03 8.63 -2.19
CA ASP A 90 -5.94 10.05 -2.53
C ASP A 90 -4.48 10.51 -2.68
N GLU A 91 -3.55 10.02 -1.85
CA GLU A 91 -2.12 10.28 -2.03
C GLU A 91 -1.60 9.64 -3.33
N VAL A 92 -1.99 8.41 -3.62
CA VAL A 92 -1.60 7.70 -4.85
C VAL A 92 -2.13 8.39 -6.10
N ALA A 93 -3.36 8.89 -6.05
CA ALA A 93 -3.94 9.64 -7.17
C ALA A 93 -3.14 10.91 -7.51
N ARG A 94 -2.37 11.48 -6.57
CA ARG A 94 -1.47 12.62 -6.82
C ARG A 94 -0.13 12.22 -7.46
N ILE A 95 0.28 10.96 -7.31
CA ILE A 95 1.49 10.42 -7.94
C ILE A 95 1.25 10.22 -9.44
N LEU A 96 0.05 9.77 -9.80
CA LEU A 96 -0.31 9.39 -11.16
C LEU A 96 -0.72 10.61 -12.01
N PRO A 97 -0.54 10.55 -13.34
CA PRO A 97 -1.16 11.51 -14.25
C PRO A 97 -2.69 11.53 -14.10
N ALA A 98 -3.32 12.66 -14.39
CA ALA A 98 -4.78 12.78 -14.31
C ALA A 98 -5.51 11.73 -15.17
N GLY A 99 -6.65 11.24 -14.66
CA GLY A 99 -7.52 10.30 -15.37
C GLY A 99 -7.22 8.82 -15.16
N HIS A 100 -6.30 8.46 -14.26
CA HIS A 100 -6.11 7.08 -13.81
C HIS A 100 -7.09 6.74 -12.67
N LEU A 101 -7.69 5.55 -12.74
CA LEU A 101 -8.57 5.00 -11.71
C LEU A 101 -7.76 4.20 -10.68
N VAL A 102 -7.83 4.60 -9.41
CA VAL A 102 -7.09 3.99 -8.30
C VAL A 102 -8.04 3.31 -7.31
N GLY A 103 -7.76 2.04 -7.01
CA GLY A 103 -8.42 1.27 -5.97
C GLY A 103 -7.45 0.92 -4.83
N VAL A 104 -7.95 0.96 -3.60
CA VAL A 104 -7.21 0.50 -2.41
C VAL A 104 -8.07 -0.53 -1.69
N TYR A 105 -7.49 -1.70 -1.44
CA TYR A 105 -8.06 -2.74 -0.60
C TYR A 105 -7.23 -2.89 0.67
N LEU A 106 -7.69 -2.28 1.76
CA LEU A 106 -7.05 -2.37 3.08
C LEU A 106 -7.66 -3.52 3.87
N SER A 107 -6.86 -4.55 4.13
CA SER A 107 -7.21 -5.67 4.98
C SER A 107 -6.41 -5.63 6.28
N LEU A 108 -7.11 -5.91 7.40
CA LEU A 108 -6.55 -5.90 8.74
C LEU A 108 -6.68 -7.27 9.40
N PRO A 109 -5.88 -8.27 9.01
CA PRO A 109 -5.94 -9.61 9.59
C PRO A 109 -5.34 -9.66 11.01
N VAL A 110 -5.83 -10.60 11.82
CA VAL A 110 -5.10 -11.06 13.01
C VAL A 110 -3.92 -11.90 12.50
N ALA A 111 -2.71 -11.38 12.63
CA ALA A 111 -1.52 -11.96 12.02
C ALA A 111 -0.27 -11.81 12.91
N ALA A 112 0.72 -12.64 12.64
CA ALA A 112 2.05 -12.59 13.23
C ALA A 112 3.11 -12.38 12.12
N TRP A 113 4.25 -11.82 12.51
CA TRP A 113 5.42 -11.61 11.66
C TRP A 113 6.69 -12.00 12.42
N ALA A 114 7.67 -12.54 11.71
CA ALA A 114 9.01 -12.81 12.21
C ALA A 114 10.01 -12.66 11.06
N GLN A 115 11.16 -12.04 11.33
CA GLN A 115 12.29 -11.91 10.42
C GLN A 115 13.60 -12.12 11.20
N THR A 116 14.69 -12.42 10.49
CA THR A 116 16.04 -12.39 11.06
C THR A 116 16.46 -10.95 11.32
N ASP A 117 17.30 -10.73 12.33
CA ASP A 117 17.94 -9.42 12.53
C ASP A 117 18.96 -9.17 11.41
N ASP A 118 19.08 -7.91 10.97
CA ASP A 118 20.19 -7.46 10.13
C ASP A 118 21.38 -7.15 11.06
N ASP A 119 22.37 -8.04 11.11
CA ASP A 119 23.69 -7.81 11.74
C ASP A 119 24.59 -6.93 10.85
#